data_AF-A0A139NI27-F1
#
_entry.id   AF-A0A139NI27-F1
#
_cell.length_a   1.000
_cell.length_b   1.000
_cell.length_c   1.000
_cell.angle_alpha   90.00
_cell.angle_beta   90.00
_cell.angle_gamma   90.00
#
_symmetry.space_group_name_H-M   'P 1'
#
loop_
_entity.id
_entity.type
_entity.pdbx_description
1 polymer ?
#
loop_
_entity_poly.entity_id
_entity_poly.type
_entity_poly.pdbx_seq_one_letter_code
_entity_poly.pdbx_strand_id
1 'polypeptide(L)'
;MTLNLNRLKRLPLEIKELLVLSVSALVLILASSIFFTTTNAKQVQINRGLSVQRRQLSTAEELVQTLEADQSLENLDKAQKAVDKLKNSKRKTSLQERIDAVRANIDAQSAQSALISAAESAVSLYEGDPSDDNLTSAQAAVDALPDGDVKDGFNARIQAVKDRLDAEAQAKAQAAEQAANQAAQASQDVSNYAGTAGNTGTVTTPNTNAATDSQEASQTVETPTTPSSVETPTTPSTTPVTPSGDTNSNTGGNTDTNTNTDGNTGGNTATDTATTSN
;
A
#
# COMPACT_ATOMS: atom_id res chain seq x y z
N MET A 1 -72.50 22.40 -66.04
CA MET A 1 -73.72 21.57 -66.01
C MET A 1 -74.00 21.22 -64.55
N THR A 2 -75.20 21.47 -64.05
CA THR A 2 -75.49 21.49 -62.61
C THR A 2 -75.80 20.09 -62.05
N LEU A 3 -75.17 19.71 -60.94
CA LEU A 3 -75.52 18.46 -60.24
C LEU A 3 -76.88 18.62 -59.55
N ASN A 4 -77.81 17.71 -59.82
CA ASN A 4 -79.17 17.75 -59.30
C ASN A 4 -79.30 16.82 -58.08
N LEU A 5 -79.49 17.40 -56.89
CA LEU A 5 -79.52 16.67 -55.61
C LEU A 5 -80.87 15.97 -55.32
N ASN A 6 -81.92 16.18 -56.13
CA ASN A 6 -83.29 15.71 -55.83
C ASN A 6 -83.56 14.26 -56.24
N ARG A 7 -82.74 13.31 -55.77
CA ARG A 7 -82.99 11.85 -55.89
C ARG A 7 -82.98 11.06 -54.58
N LEU A 8 -83.27 11.71 -53.45
CA LEU A 8 -83.65 11.01 -52.21
C LEU A 8 -85.18 10.83 -52.14
N LYS A 9 -85.67 9.70 -52.66
CA LYS A 9 -87.03 9.22 -52.33
C LYS A 9 -87.09 8.95 -50.83
N ARG A 10 -87.81 9.79 -50.08
CA ARG A 10 -88.05 9.55 -48.65
C ARG A 10 -89.03 8.38 -48.51
N LEU A 11 -88.52 7.23 -48.09
CA LEU A 11 -89.35 6.13 -47.59
C LEU A 11 -90.05 6.60 -46.30
N PRO A 12 -91.32 6.23 -46.07
CA PRO A 12 -92.01 6.51 -44.82
C PRO A 12 -91.54 5.52 -43.74
N LEU A 13 -90.47 5.84 -43.02
CA LEU A 13 -90.12 5.11 -41.80
C LEU A 13 -91.19 5.40 -40.73
N GLU A 14 -91.71 4.36 -40.08
CA GLU A 14 -92.56 4.56 -38.89
C GLU A 14 -91.73 5.14 -37.73
N ILE A 15 -92.40 5.89 -36.84
CA ILE A 15 -91.81 6.47 -35.63
C ILE A 15 -91.12 5.38 -34.77
N LYS A 16 -91.65 4.15 -34.79
CA LYS A 16 -91.07 2.98 -34.09
C LYS A 16 -89.69 2.60 -34.66
N GLU A 17 -89.54 2.55 -35.99
CA GLU A 17 -88.28 2.23 -36.64
C GLU A 17 -87.26 3.37 -36.49
N LEU A 18 -87.72 4.63 -36.54
CA LEU A 18 -86.89 5.80 -36.25
C LEU A 18 -86.35 5.77 -34.80
N LEU A 19 -87.15 5.28 -33.85
CA LEU A 19 -86.74 5.10 -32.45
C LEU A 19 -85.71 3.97 -32.32
N VAL A 20 -85.92 2.82 -32.96
CA VAL A 20 -84.93 1.72 -32.99
C VAL A 20 -83.62 2.15 -33.65
N LEU A 21 -83.68 2.87 -34.77
CA LEU A 21 -82.50 3.36 -35.50
C LEU A 21 -81.70 4.38 -34.66
N SER A 22 -82.38 5.31 -33.99
CA SER A 22 -81.72 6.30 -33.13
C SER A 22 -81.12 5.68 -31.87
N VAL A 23 -81.80 4.72 -31.22
CA VAL A 23 -81.23 3.95 -30.10
C VAL A 23 -80.01 3.13 -30.54
N SER A 24 -80.08 2.45 -31.68
CA SER A 24 -78.95 1.67 -32.24
C SER A 24 -77.74 2.56 -32.54
N ALA A 25 -77.96 3.74 -33.15
CA ALA A 25 -76.90 4.72 -33.38
C ALA A 25 -76.28 5.22 -32.06
N LEU A 26 -77.09 5.47 -31.02
CA LEU A 26 -76.61 5.89 -29.70
C LEU A 26 -75.74 4.81 -29.03
N VAL A 27 -76.14 3.54 -29.11
CA VAL A 27 -75.37 2.40 -28.61
C VAL A 27 -74.04 2.26 -29.35
N LEU A 28 -74.01 2.42 -30.69
CA LEU A 28 -72.78 2.39 -31.47
C LEU A 28 -71.82 3.55 -31.14
N ILE A 29 -72.34 4.76 -30.91
CA ILE A 29 -71.55 5.94 -30.48
C ILE A 29 -70.95 5.72 -29.09
N LEU A 30 -71.72 5.18 -28.14
CA LEU A 30 -71.25 4.84 -26.79
C LEU A 30 -70.16 3.74 -26.84
N ALA A 31 -70.39 2.65 -27.58
CA ALA A 31 -69.42 1.58 -27.76
C ALA A 31 -68.10 2.07 -28.40
N SER A 32 -68.20 2.93 -29.43
CA SER A 32 -67.04 3.54 -30.08
C SER A 32 -66.25 4.44 -29.12
N SER A 33 -66.95 5.20 -28.26
CA SER A 33 -66.33 6.08 -27.27
C SER A 33 -65.57 5.29 -26.20
N ILE A 34 -66.11 4.16 -25.74
CA ILE A 34 -65.45 3.26 -24.79
C ILE A 34 -64.24 2.57 -25.44
N PHE A 35 -64.34 2.11 -26.68
CA PHE A 35 -63.24 1.47 -27.40
C PHE A 35 -62.07 2.43 -27.69
N PHE A 36 -62.37 3.67 -28.11
CA PHE A 36 -61.36 4.68 -28.40
C PHE A 36 -60.61 5.14 -27.14
N THR A 37 -61.33 5.41 -26.04
CA THR A 37 -60.70 5.84 -24.78
C THR A 37 -59.82 4.76 -24.16
N THR A 38 -60.28 3.50 -24.13
CA THR A 38 -59.53 2.37 -23.55
C THR A 38 -58.28 1.98 -24.34
N THR A 39 -58.28 2.17 -25.66
CA THR A 39 -57.12 1.87 -26.52
C THR A 39 -56.00 2.92 -26.38
N ASN A 40 -56.36 4.21 -26.32
CA ASN A 40 -55.39 5.30 -26.20
C ASN A 40 -54.57 5.24 -24.89
N ALA A 41 -55.19 4.85 -23.76
CA ALA A 41 -54.53 4.79 -22.46
C ALA A 41 -53.31 3.84 -22.44
N LYS A 42 -53.38 2.70 -23.13
CA LYS A 42 -52.28 1.71 -23.19
C LYS A 42 -51.09 2.24 -23.99
N GLN A 43 -51.33 2.91 -25.12
CA GLN A 43 -50.27 3.47 -25.98
C GLN A 43 -49.45 4.55 -25.25
N VAL A 44 -50.10 5.41 -24.47
CA VAL A 44 -49.41 6.45 -23.67
C VAL A 44 -48.48 5.83 -22.62
N GLN A 45 -48.89 4.74 -21.98
CA GLN A 45 -48.05 4.04 -20.99
C GLN A 45 -46.83 3.36 -21.64
N ILE A 46 -47.00 2.71 -22.79
CA ILE A 46 -45.91 2.09 -23.57
C ILE A 46 -44.87 3.15 -23.96
N ASN A 47 -45.32 4.28 -24.53
CA ASN A 47 -44.43 5.36 -24.97
C ASN A 47 -43.67 6.01 -23.81
N ARG A 48 -44.30 6.19 -22.64
CA ARG A 48 -43.61 6.63 -21.41
C ARG A 48 -42.60 5.61 -20.91
N GLY A 49 -42.93 4.32 -20.94
CA GLY A 49 -42.02 3.24 -20.57
C GLY A 49 -40.76 3.22 -21.46
N LEU A 50 -40.91 3.41 -22.77
CA LEU A 50 -39.80 3.45 -23.74
C LEU A 50 -38.93 4.71 -23.59
N SER A 51 -39.51 5.88 -23.30
CA SER A 51 -38.74 7.12 -23.11
C SER A 51 -38.01 7.21 -21.75
N VAL A 52 -38.46 6.45 -20.74
CA VAL A 52 -37.65 6.19 -19.53
C VAL A 52 -36.49 5.25 -19.86
N GLN A 53 -36.75 4.11 -20.51
CA GLN A 53 -35.70 3.14 -20.88
C GLN A 53 -34.60 3.78 -21.75
N ARG A 54 -34.93 4.63 -22.73
CA ARG A 54 -33.93 5.33 -23.56
C ARG A 54 -33.04 6.26 -22.74
N ARG A 55 -33.59 6.97 -21.74
CA ARG A 55 -32.81 7.87 -20.88
C ARG A 55 -31.90 7.10 -19.92
N GLN A 56 -32.43 6.05 -19.28
CA GLN A 56 -31.61 5.15 -18.45
C GLN A 56 -30.45 4.55 -19.24
N LEU A 57 -30.68 4.18 -20.49
CA LEU A 57 -29.68 3.64 -21.40
C LEU A 57 -28.58 4.67 -21.73
N SER A 58 -28.95 5.91 -22.09
CA SER A 58 -28.00 7.01 -22.31
C SER A 58 -27.12 7.24 -21.09
N THR A 59 -27.72 7.41 -19.91
CA THR A 59 -26.99 7.62 -18.65
C THR A 59 -26.09 6.44 -18.27
N ALA A 60 -26.47 5.20 -18.60
CA ALA A 60 -25.60 4.04 -18.40
C ALA A 60 -24.41 4.02 -19.39
N GLU A 61 -24.61 4.46 -20.64
CA GLU A 61 -23.52 4.60 -21.62
C GLU A 61 -22.54 5.72 -21.24
N GLU A 62 -23.06 6.87 -20.81
CA GLU A 62 -22.30 8.01 -20.31
C GLU A 62 -21.43 7.62 -19.08
N LEU A 63 -22.00 6.88 -18.12
CA LEU A 63 -21.29 6.46 -16.91
C LEU A 63 -20.27 5.33 -17.18
N VAL A 64 -20.54 4.41 -18.10
CA VAL A 64 -19.52 3.42 -18.52
C VAL A 64 -18.39 4.09 -19.30
N GLN A 65 -18.67 5.08 -20.14
CA GLN A 65 -17.62 5.88 -20.80
C GLN A 65 -16.78 6.68 -19.78
N THR A 66 -17.42 7.20 -18.72
CA THR A 66 -16.70 7.87 -17.62
C THR A 66 -15.79 6.88 -16.88
N LEU A 67 -16.27 5.68 -16.58
CA LEU A 67 -15.48 4.60 -15.96
C LEU A 67 -14.29 4.14 -16.82
N GLU A 68 -14.45 4.11 -18.15
CA GLU A 68 -13.35 3.76 -19.06
C GLU A 68 -12.28 4.85 -19.17
N ALA A 69 -12.64 6.12 -18.98
CA ALA A 69 -11.73 7.26 -18.99
C ALA A 69 -11.08 7.55 -17.62
N ASP A 70 -11.78 7.25 -16.53
CA ASP A 70 -11.37 7.40 -15.13
C ASP A 70 -11.79 6.14 -14.36
N GLN A 71 -10.84 5.20 -14.24
CA GLN A 71 -11.02 3.86 -13.68
C GLN A 71 -11.12 3.85 -12.15
N SER A 72 -11.85 4.78 -11.55
CA SER A 72 -12.04 4.86 -10.11
C SER A 72 -13.14 3.90 -9.60
N LEU A 73 -13.00 3.42 -8.36
CA LEU A 73 -14.02 2.61 -7.69
C LEU A 73 -15.37 3.34 -7.56
N GLU A 74 -15.36 4.67 -7.47
CA GLU A 74 -16.58 5.48 -7.43
C GLU A 74 -17.30 5.48 -8.78
N ASN A 75 -16.57 5.58 -9.90
CA ASN A 75 -17.15 5.45 -11.23
C ASN A 75 -17.62 4.03 -11.53
N LEU A 76 -16.90 3.02 -11.01
CA LEU A 76 -17.27 1.61 -11.13
C LEU A 76 -18.64 1.34 -10.48
N ASP A 77 -18.83 1.86 -9.26
CA ASP A 77 -20.09 1.82 -8.53
C ASP A 77 -21.22 2.57 -9.26
N LYS A 78 -20.97 3.81 -9.73
CA LYS A 78 -21.95 4.59 -10.50
C LYS A 78 -22.40 3.87 -11.77
N ALA A 79 -21.45 3.33 -12.54
CA ALA A 79 -21.71 2.64 -13.80
C ALA A 79 -22.49 1.33 -13.57
N GLN A 80 -22.07 0.50 -12.61
CA GLN A 80 -22.78 -0.72 -12.22
C GLN A 80 -24.23 -0.39 -11.81
N LYS A 81 -24.43 0.56 -10.90
CA LYS A 81 -25.76 1.03 -10.46
C LYS A 81 -26.59 1.66 -11.58
N ALA A 82 -26.02 2.03 -12.72
CA ALA A 82 -26.76 2.51 -13.88
C ALA A 82 -27.15 1.36 -14.81
N VAL A 83 -26.21 0.44 -15.11
CA VAL A 83 -26.44 -0.76 -15.92
C VAL A 83 -27.43 -1.71 -15.26
N ASP A 84 -27.40 -1.88 -13.94
CA ASP A 84 -28.33 -2.72 -13.18
C ASP A 84 -29.80 -2.31 -13.40
N LYS A 85 -30.06 -1.01 -13.47
CA LYS A 85 -31.39 -0.42 -13.69
C LYS A 85 -31.92 -0.65 -15.11
N LEU A 86 -31.09 -1.08 -16.05
CA LEU A 86 -31.52 -1.42 -17.40
C LEU A 86 -32.28 -2.75 -17.42
N LYS A 87 -33.24 -2.87 -18.34
CA LYS A 87 -33.87 -4.15 -18.66
C LYS A 87 -32.89 -5.06 -19.41
N ASN A 88 -32.99 -6.36 -19.14
CA ASN A 88 -32.19 -7.40 -19.78
C ASN A 88 -32.31 -7.30 -21.30
N SER A 89 -31.17 -7.07 -21.95
CA SER A 89 -31.06 -6.75 -23.37
C SER A 89 -29.59 -6.87 -23.80
N LYS A 90 -29.32 -7.09 -25.09
CA LYS A 90 -27.94 -7.17 -25.61
C LYS A 90 -27.07 -5.96 -25.23
N ARG A 91 -27.67 -4.77 -25.14
CA ARG A 91 -26.99 -3.54 -24.71
C ARG A 91 -26.64 -3.54 -23.22
N LYS A 92 -27.49 -4.10 -22.34
CA LYS A 92 -27.13 -4.29 -20.93
C LYS A 92 -25.94 -5.24 -20.80
N THR A 93 -25.97 -6.37 -21.51
CA THR A 93 -24.86 -7.34 -21.53
C THR A 93 -23.55 -6.70 -21.98
N SER A 94 -23.55 -6.00 -23.12
CA SER A 94 -22.35 -5.33 -23.64
C SER A 94 -21.82 -4.19 -22.74
N LEU A 95 -22.68 -3.51 -21.98
CA LEU A 95 -22.23 -2.55 -20.97
C LEU A 95 -21.67 -3.24 -19.72
N GLN A 96 -22.20 -4.40 -19.33
CA GLN A 96 -21.64 -5.20 -18.24
C GLN A 96 -20.26 -5.78 -18.60
N GLU A 97 -20.10 -6.33 -19.81
CA GLU A 97 -18.81 -6.83 -20.33
C GLU A 97 -17.71 -5.75 -20.24
N ARG A 98 -18.05 -4.48 -20.54
CA ARG A 98 -17.14 -3.33 -20.42
C ARG A 98 -16.81 -2.99 -18.96
N ILE A 99 -17.82 -2.99 -18.08
CA ILE A 99 -17.63 -2.78 -16.63
C ILE A 99 -16.72 -3.87 -16.03
N ASP A 100 -16.94 -5.13 -16.38
CA ASP A 100 -16.20 -6.26 -15.83
C ASP A 100 -14.74 -6.27 -16.32
N ALA A 101 -14.49 -5.87 -17.56
CA ALA A 101 -13.14 -5.64 -18.08
C ALA A 101 -12.42 -4.48 -17.38
N VAL A 102 -13.11 -3.36 -17.09
CA VAL A 102 -12.51 -2.27 -16.30
C VAL A 102 -12.26 -2.70 -14.86
N ARG A 103 -13.16 -3.47 -14.23
CA ARG A 103 -12.95 -4.02 -12.88
C ARG A 103 -11.67 -4.86 -12.82
N ALA A 104 -11.49 -5.79 -13.77
CA ALA A 104 -10.28 -6.61 -13.85
C ALA A 104 -8.99 -5.77 -14.00
N ASN A 105 -9.03 -4.66 -14.75
CA ASN A 105 -7.90 -3.73 -14.87
C ASN A 105 -7.61 -2.99 -13.54
N ILE A 106 -8.64 -2.56 -12.80
CA ILE A 106 -8.51 -1.92 -11.49
C ILE A 106 -7.91 -2.91 -10.47
N ASP A 107 -8.43 -4.14 -10.44
CA ASP A 107 -7.95 -5.19 -9.53
C ASP A 107 -6.49 -5.54 -9.82
N ALA A 108 -6.09 -5.60 -11.10
CA ALA A 108 -4.71 -5.83 -11.51
C ALA A 108 -3.76 -4.67 -11.14
N GLN A 109 -4.17 -3.41 -11.37
CA GLN A 109 -3.41 -2.22 -10.98
C GLN A 109 -3.23 -2.16 -9.45
N SER A 110 -4.27 -2.50 -8.69
CA SER A 110 -4.24 -2.58 -7.22
C SER A 110 -3.27 -3.66 -6.73
N ALA A 111 -3.33 -4.87 -7.31
CA ALA A 111 -2.40 -5.96 -6.99
C ALA A 111 -0.94 -5.60 -7.31
N GLN A 112 -0.67 -5.00 -8.48
CA GLN A 112 0.67 -4.54 -8.85
C GLN A 112 1.19 -3.46 -7.89
N SER A 113 0.34 -2.50 -7.51
CA SER A 113 0.69 -1.44 -6.56
C SER A 113 1.01 -1.99 -5.16
N ALA A 114 0.29 -3.02 -4.72
CA ALA A 114 0.56 -3.71 -3.46
C ALA A 114 1.91 -4.45 -3.48
N LEU A 115 2.23 -5.16 -4.58
CA LEU A 115 3.53 -5.83 -4.74
C LEU A 115 4.69 -4.83 -4.73
N ILE A 116 4.58 -3.71 -5.45
CA ILE A 116 5.60 -2.64 -5.46
C ILE A 116 5.78 -2.04 -4.05
N SER A 117 4.69 -1.83 -3.32
CA SER A 117 4.74 -1.31 -1.94
C SER A 117 5.40 -2.29 -0.96
N ALA A 118 5.18 -3.59 -1.14
CA ALA A 118 5.83 -4.63 -0.35
C ALA A 118 7.34 -4.72 -0.66
N ALA A 119 7.72 -4.66 -1.93
CA ALA A 119 9.12 -4.63 -2.37
C ALA A 119 9.86 -3.40 -1.82
N GLU A 120 9.29 -2.20 -1.94
CA GLU A 120 9.87 -0.97 -1.37
C GLU A 120 10.07 -1.09 0.15
N SER A 121 9.06 -1.60 0.87
CA SER A 121 9.13 -1.76 2.32
C SER A 121 10.23 -2.74 2.74
N ALA A 122 10.37 -3.87 2.05
CA ALA A 122 11.35 -4.90 2.38
C ALA A 122 12.79 -4.49 1.96
N VAL A 123 12.95 -3.83 0.81
CA VAL A 123 14.24 -3.28 0.38
C VAL A 123 14.70 -2.15 1.31
N SER A 124 13.81 -1.22 1.67
CA SER A 124 14.13 -0.14 2.60
C SER A 124 14.51 -0.67 4.00
N LEU A 125 13.87 -1.74 4.45
CA LEU A 125 14.27 -2.43 5.69
C LEU A 125 15.68 -3.04 5.57
N TYR A 126 16.00 -3.74 4.48
CA TYR A 126 17.34 -4.30 4.26
C TYR A 126 18.44 -3.24 4.07
N GLU A 127 18.11 -2.08 3.48
CA GLU A 127 19.05 -0.96 3.34
C GLU A 127 19.48 -0.36 4.68
N GLY A 128 18.54 -0.27 5.64
CA GLY A 128 18.72 0.31 6.97
C GLY A 128 19.13 -0.69 8.07
N ASP A 129 18.71 -1.95 7.97
CA ASP A 129 19.06 -3.07 8.87
C ASP A 129 19.54 -4.28 8.03
N PRO A 130 20.82 -4.32 7.62
CA PRO A 130 21.30 -5.33 6.69
C PRO A 130 21.57 -6.68 7.39
N SER A 131 20.56 -7.56 7.39
CA SER A 131 20.61 -8.93 7.91
C SER A 131 20.21 -9.96 6.84
N ASP A 132 20.55 -11.23 7.05
CA ASP A 132 20.20 -12.33 6.10
C ASP A 132 18.67 -12.53 6.00
N ASP A 133 17.94 -12.32 7.10
CA ASP A 133 16.47 -12.40 7.13
C ASP A 133 15.83 -11.25 6.35
N ASN A 134 16.35 -10.02 6.52
CA ASN A 134 15.87 -8.85 5.76
C ASN A 134 16.26 -8.95 4.28
N LEU A 135 17.46 -9.47 3.96
CA LEU A 135 17.89 -9.79 2.59
C LEU A 135 16.93 -10.79 1.93
N THR A 136 16.65 -11.91 2.61
CA THR A 136 15.74 -12.96 2.13
C THR A 136 14.34 -12.40 1.89
N SER A 137 13.86 -11.55 2.81
CA SER A 137 12.57 -10.87 2.71
C SER A 137 12.51 -9.88 1.53
N ALA A 138 13.57 -9.10 1.33
CA ALA A 138 13.69 -8.17 0.21
C ALA A 138 13.73 -8.90 -1.13
N GLN A 139 14.52 -9.96 -1.25
CA GLN A 139 14.59 -10.77 -2.47
C GLN A 139 13.24 -11.43 -2.79
N ALA A 140 12.59 -12.07 -1.81
CA ALA A 140 11.28 -12.69 -2.02
C ALA A 140 10.18 -11.68 -2.44
N ALA A 141 10.21 -10.45 -1.91
CA ALA A 141 9.28 -9.39 -2.29
C ALA A 141 9.55 -8.84 -3.70
N VAL A 142 10.82 -8.77 -4.12
CA VAL A 142 11.23 -8.31 -5.46
C VAL A 142 11.01 -9.39 -6.52
N ASP A 143 11.28 -10.67 -6.21
CA ASP A 143 11.03 -11.80 -7.11
C ASP A 143 9.53 -11.95 -7.46
N ALA A 144 8.65 -11.56 -6.53
CA ALA A 144 7.20 -11.52 -6.74
C ALA A 144 6.73 -10.41 -7.70
N LEU A 145 7.60 -9.46 -8.09
CA LEU A 145 7.27 -8.44 -9.09
C LEU A 145 7.30 -9.04 -10.52
N PRO A 146 6.45 -8.54 -11.43
CA PRO A 146 6.66 -8.72 -12.87
C PRO A 146 8.01 -8.13 -13.30
N ASP A 147 8.62 -8.73 -14.33
CA ASP A 147 9.94 -8.31 -14.82
C ASP A 147 9.91 -6.95 -15.53
N GLY A 148 10.97 -6.16 -15.36
CA GLY A 148 11.14 -4.81 -15.92
C GLY A 148 11.72 -3.81 -14.91
N ASP A 149 11.89 -2.56 -15.35
CA ASP A 149 12.67 -1.49 -14.71
C ASP A 149 12.48 -1.34 -13.17
N VAL A 150 11.27 -1.55 -12.67
CA VAL A 150 10.96 -1.46 -11.22
C VAL A 150 11.64 -2.59 -10.44
N LYS A 151 11.56 -3.83 -10.94
CA LYS A 151 12.20 -5.01 -10.36
C LYS A 151 13.72 -4.89 -10.44
N ASP A 152 14.23 -4.42 -11.58
CA ASP A 152 15.66 -4.20 -11.80
C ASP A 152 16.22 -3.10 -10.90
N GLY A 153 15.46 -2.02 -10.68
CA GLY A 153 15.82 -0.95 -9.74
C GLY A 153 15.91 -1.42 -8.29
N PHE A 154 14.99 -2.29 -7.84
CA PHE A 154 15.08 -2.91 -6.51
C PHE A 154 16.23 -3.91 -6.41
N ASN A 155 16.48 -4.72 -7.44
CA ASN A 155 17.63 -5.62 -7.48
C ASN A 155 18.97 -4.86 -7.42
N ALA A 156 19.08 -3.72 -8.10
CA ALA A 156 20.25 -2.85 -8.03
C ALA A 156 20.48 -2.28 -6.62
N ARG A 157 19.41 -1.86 -5.92
CA ARG A 157 19.46 -1.44 -4.50
C ARG A 157 19.94 -2.58 -3.59
N ILE A 158 19.33 -3.76 -3.72
CA ILE A 158 19.72 -4.98 -2.99
C ILE A 158 21.20 -5.35 -3.23
N GLN A 159 21.72 -5.17 -4.45
CA GLN A 159 23.12 -5.46 -4.75
C GLN A 159 24.07 -4.41 -4.16
N ALA A 160 23.74 -3.12 -4.28
CA ALA A 160 24.57 -2.05 -3.71
C ALA A 160 24.73 -2.15 -2.19
N VAL A 161 23.75 -2.71 -1.48
CA VAL A 161 23.88 -3.03 -0.04
C VAL A 161 24.88 -4.17 0.19
N LYS A 162 24.86 -5.24 -0.61
CA LYS A 162 25.87 -6.33 -0.51
C LYS A 162 27.27 -5.82 -0.79
N ASP A 163 27.46 -5.10 -1.90
CA ASP A 163 28.76 -4.56 -2.32
C ASP A 163 29.37 -3.65 -1.21
N ARG A 164 28.52 -2.88 -0.52
CA ARG A 164 28.89 -2.07 0.65
C ARG A 164 29.35 -2.93 1.83
N LEU A 165 28.59 -3.96 2.19
CA LEU A 165 28.91 -4.86 3.31
C LEU A 165 30.20 -5.64 3.06
N ASP A 166 30.41 -6.14 1.85
CA ASP A 166 31.64 -6.85 1.45
C ASP A 166 32.86 -5.92 1.53
N ALA A 167 32.74 -4.67 1.04
CA ALA A 167 33.80 -3.68 1.15
C ALA A 167 34.10 -3.30 2.62
N GLU A 168 33.07 -3.13 3.45
CA GLU A 168 33.23 -2.91 4.89
C GLU A 168 33.91 -4.09 5.60
N ALA A 169 33.55 -5.32 5.27
CA ALA A 169 34.15 -6.52 5.85
C ALA A 169 35.63 -6.65 5.47
N GLN A 170 35.98 -6.39 4.21
CA GLN A 170 37.37 -6.35 3.75
C GLN A 170 38.19 -5.25 4.46
N ALA A 171 37.63 -4.04 4.60
CA ALA A 171 38.29 -2.95 5.32
C ALA A 171 38.52 -3.29 6.82
N LYS A 172 37.52 -3.87 7.49
CA LYS A 172 37.63 -4.32 8.89
C LYS A 172 38.70 -5.42 9.06
N ALA A 173 38.78 -6.37 8.13
CA ALA A 173 39.81 -7.41 8.14
C ALA A 173 41.23 -6.84 7.96
N GLN A 174 41.43 -5.94 6.99
CA GLN A 174 42.72 -5.28 6.75
C GLN A 174 43.17 -4.44 7.96
N ALA A 175 42.25 -3.71 8.60
CA ALA A 175 42.55 -2.94 9.81
C ALA A 175 42.96 -3.83 10.99
N ALA A 176 42.31 -4.99 11.17
CA ALA A 176 42.66 -5.96 12.20
C ALA A 176 44.05 -6.59 11.98
N GLU A 177 44.39 -6.95 10.73
CA GLU A 177 45.72 -7.44 10.37
C GLU A 177 46.82 -6.39 10.62
N GLN A 178 46.58 -5.13 10.23
CA GLN A 178 47.52 -4.04 10.49
C GLN A 178 47.73 -3.79 11.99
N ALA A 179 46.68 -3.87 12.80
CA ALA A 179 46.77 -3.72 14.26
C ALA A 179 47.55 -4.88 14.91
N ALA A 180 47.31 -6.12 14.47
CA ALA A 180 48.03 -7.30 14.95
C ALA A 180 49.54 -7.22 14.63
N ASN A 181 49.89 -6.79 13.41
CA ASN A 181 51.28 -6.61 12.99
C ASN A 181 52.01 -5.52 13.82
N GLN A 182 51.33 -4.41 14.13
CA GLN A 182 51.89 -3.35 15.00
C GLN A 182 52.11 -3.84 16.44
N ALA A 183 51.15 -4.59 17.01
CA ALA A 183 51.29 -5.18 18.34
C ALA A 183 52.44 -6.21 18.42
N ALA A 184 52.64 -7.00 17.35
CA ALA A 184 53.76 -7.93 17.25
C ALA A 184 55.13 -7.21 17.19
N GLN A 185 55.24 -6.12 16.43
CA GLN A 185 56.47 -5.32 16.36
C GLN A 185 56.82 -4.67 17.71
N ALA A 186 55.85 -4.05 18.38
CA ALA A 186 56.04 -3.47 19.71
C ALA A 186 56.52 -4.53 20.74
N SER A 187 56.03 -5.77 20.64
CA SER A 187 56.42 -6.88 21.52
C SER A 187 57.86 -7.36 21.28
N GLN A 188 58.38 -7.25 20.06
CA GLN A 188 59.77 -7.58 19.74
C GLN A 188 60.75 -6.50 20.24
N ASP A 189 60.39 -5.21 20.12
CA ASP A 189 61.26 -4.11 20.56
C ASP A 189 61.51 -4.13 22.09
N VAL A 190 60.47 -4.40 22.88
CA VAL A 190 60.58 -4.62 24.34
C VAL A 190 61.53 -5.77 24.69
N SER A 191 61.51 -6.86 23.91
CA SER A 191 62.40 -8.01 24.09
C SER A 191 63.86 -7.66 23.75
N ASN A 192 64.06 -6.81 22.74
CA ASN A 192 65.38 -6.39 22.27
C ASN A 192 66.08 -5.44 23.26
N TYR A 193 65.31 -4.54 23.90
CA TYR A 193 65.83 -3.66 24.96
C TYR A 193 66.29 -4.45 26.19
N ALA A 194 65.52 -5.47 26.60
CA ALA A 194 65.86 -6.33 27.74
C ALA A 194 67.17 -7.12 27.53
N GLY A 195 67.47 -7.56 26.29
CA GLY A 195 68.70 -8.28 25.98
C GLY A 195 69.99 -7.47 26.13
N THR A 196 69.93 -6.14 26.02
CA THR A 196 71.12 -5.27 26.01
C THR A 196 71.69 -5.01 27.40
N ALA A 197 70.90 -5.21 28.47
CA ALA A 197 71.36 -5.04 29.86
C ALA A 197 72.20 -6.22 30.41
N GLY A 198 72.37 -7.30 29.64
CA GLY A 198 72.90 -8.58 30.15
C GLY A 198 74.43 -8.76 30.14
N ASN A 199 75.23 -7.82 29.65
CA ASN A 199 76.66 -8.03 29.39
C ASN A 199 77.61 -6.99 30.02
N THR A 200 77.60 -6.88 31.34
CA THR A 200 78.78 -6.43 32.11
C THR A 200 79.02 -7.39 33.28
N GLY A 201 80.21 -7.99 33.32
CA GLY A 201 80.56 -8.99 34.34
C GLY A 201 80.88 -8.40 35.71
N THR A 202 80.56 -9.18 36.74
CA THR A 202 81.19 -9.28 38.07
C THR A 202 82.65 -8.78 38.16
N VAL A 203 83.15 -8.18 39.25
CA VAL A 203 82.60 -7.93 40.60
C VAL A 203 83.46 -6.88 41.33
N THR A 204 82.88 -6.02 42.18
CA THR A 204 83.46 -5.64 43.48
C THR A 204 82.48 -4.87 44.36
N THR A 205 82.40 -5.22 45.65
CA THR A 205 81.94 -4.34 46.73
C THR A 205 83.16 -3.79 47.47
N PRO A 206 83.19 -2.48 47.74
CA PRO A 206 83.17 -2.00 49.14
C PRO A 206 82.19 -0.81 49.30
N ASN A 207 81.25 -0.83 50.24
CA ASN A 207 81.42 -0.63 51.70
C ASN A 207 81.31 0.83 52.19
N THR A 208 80.06 1.26 52.40
CA THR A 208 79.60 1.99 53.62
C THR A 208 79.80 3.52 53.75
N ASN A 209 78.87 4.14 54.49
CA ASN A 209 78.87 5.47 55.15
C ASN A 209 78.58 6.78 54.36
N ALA A 210 77.29 7.16 54.41
CA ALA A 210 76.73 8.28 55.20
C ALA A 210 76.98 9.77 54.84
N ALA A 211 75.93 10.40 54.27
CA ALA A 211 75.25 11.65 54.71
C ALA A 211 73.96 11.77 53.86
N THR A 212 72.74 12.03 54.36
CA THR A 212 72.23 13.23 55.07
C THR A 212 72.32 14.47 54.17
N ASP A 213 71.24 15.17 53.77
CA ASP A 213 70.08 15.60 54.58
C ASP A 213 68.76 15.80 53.76
N SER A 214 67.61 15.78 54.46
CA SER A 214 66.37 16.57 54.20
C SER A 214 65.53 16.38 52.91
N GLN A 215 64.19 16.24 52.90
CA GLN A 215 63.11 15.92 53.89
C GLN A 215 62.02 15.11 53.11
N GLU A 216 61.24 14.14 53.63
CA GLU A 216 60.11 14.23 54.59
C GLU A 216 59.09 15.36 54.32
N ALA A 217 57.77 15.17 54.28
CA ALA A 217 56.87 13.99 54.33
C ALA A 217 55.56 14.37 53.56
N SER A 218 54.46 13.63 53.40
CA SER A 218 53.89 12.32 53.79
C SER A 218 52.71 12.06 52.80
N GLN A 219 51.95 10.97 52.66
CA GLN A 219 51.77 9.60 53.22
C GLN A 219 51.11 8.76 52.06
N THR A 220 50.49 7.56 52.10
CA THR A 220 50.04 6.51 53.05
C THR A 220 50.10 5.16 52.25
N VAL A 221 50.40 3.97 52.80
CA VAL A 221 49.51 3.01 53.53
C VAL A 221 48.22 2.64 52.78
N GLU A 222 47.81 1.40 52.45
CA GLU A 222 48.26 -0.02 52.50
C GLU A 222 46.98 -0.87 52.11
N THR A 223 46.91 -2.16 51.71
CA THR A 223 47.76 -3.07 50.90
C THR A 223 46.83 -4.07 50.10
N PRO A 224 46.89 -5.44 50.05
CA PRO A 224 46.59 -6.24 48.83
C PRO A 224 45.27 -7.09 48.91
N THR A 225 44.83 -7.91 47.93
CA THR A 225 45.39 -9.22 47.48
C THR A 225 44.79 -9.81 46.17
N THR A 226 45.56 -10.71 45.53
CA THR A 226 45.18 -11.77 44.55
C THR A 226 45.13 -13.16 45.26
N PRO A 227 44.71 -14.34 44.69
CA PRO A 227 44.75 -14.76 43.26
C PRO A 227 43.68 -15.75 42.68
N SER A 228 43.68 -15.86 41.33
CA SER A 228 43.56 -17.04 40.42
C SER A 228 42.52 -18.20 40.53
N SER A 229 41.68 -18.31 39.47
CA SER A 229 41.55 -19.45 38.50
C SER A 229 40.45 -20.54 38.58
N VAL A 230 40.21 -21.15 37.39
CA VAL A 230 39.40 -22.36 36.97
C VAL A 230 37.86 -22.27 37.08
N GLU A 231 36.97 -22.87 36.24
CA GLU A 231 37.04 -23.86 35.12
C GLU A 231 36.08 -23.53 33.91
N THR A 232 36.01 -24.43 32.91
CA THR A 232 35.00 -24.59 31.82
C THR A 232 34.60 -26.09 31.73
N PRO A 233 33.51 -26.58 31.05
CA PRO A 233 32.61 -25.96 30.04
C PRO A 233 31.10 -26.35 30.14
N THR A 234 30.36 -26.29 29.01
CA THR A 234 29.08 -26.99 28.61
C THR A 234 27.77 -26.18 28.48
N THR A 235 26.81 -26.75 27.74
CA THR A 235 25.62 -26.12 27.12
C THR A 235 24.29 -26.72 27.59
N PRO A 236 23.18 -25.98 27.38
CA PRO A 236 21.96 -26.53 26.76
C PRO A 236 21.57 -25.70 25.52
N SER A 237 21.05 -26.22 24.40
CA SER A 237 20.04 -27.27 24.17
C SER A 237 18.61 -26.77 24.38
N THR A 238 17.89 -26.52 23.27
CA THR A 238 16.46 -26.17 23.23
C THR A 238 15.72 -27.10 22.26
N THR A 239 14.63 -27.70 22.74
CA THR A 239 13.77 -28.63 22.00
C THR A 239 12.32 -28.12 22.12
N PRO A 240 11.51 -28.12 21.04
CA PRO A 240 10.29 -27.31 21.00
C PRO A 240 9.10 -27.91 21.76
N VAL A 241 8.16 -27.03 22.13
CA VAL A 241 6.82 -27.39 22.62
C VAL A 241 5.75 -27.00 21.59
N THR A 242 4.81 -27.91 21.36
CA THR A 242 3.71 -27.78 20.40
C THR A 242 2.56 -26.90 20.91
N PRO A 243 1.85 -26.17 20.02
CA PRO A 243 0.59 -25.53 20.39
C PRO A 243 -0.56 -26.57 20.44
N SER A 244 -1.15 -26.75 21.62
CA SER A 244 -2.56 -27.14 21.75
C SER A 244 -3.29 -25.94 22.31
N GLY A 245 -4.35 -25.50 21.61
CA GLY A 245 -5.16 -24.38 22.08
C GLY A 245 -6.20 -24.83 23.11
N ASP A 246 -6.78 -23.85 23.81
CA ASP A 246 -8.17 -23.97 24.27
C ASP A 246 -8.85 -22.59 24.25
N THR A 247 -10.18 -22.59 24.23
CA THR A 247 -10.98 -21.38 24.03
C THR A 247 -11.23 -20.62 25.34
N ASN A 248 -11.21 -19.29 25.29
CA ASN A 248 -12.20 -18.51 26.06
C ASN A 248 -12.50 -17.14 25.43
N SER A 249 -13.75 -16.70 25.58
CA SER A 249 -14.18 -15.34 25.27
C SER A 249 -13.86 -14.38 26.41
N ASN A 250 -13.62 -13.11 26.09
CA ASN A 250 -14.05 -12.04 26.99
C ASN A 250 -14.62 -10.86 26.18
N THR A 251 -15.66 -10.23 26.71
CA THR A 251 -16.44 -9.19 26.04
C THR A 251 -16.36 -7.90 26.84
N GLY A 252 -15.72 -6.90 26.26
CA GLY A 252 -15.55 -5.57 26.84
C GLY A 252 -14.39 -4.88 26.10
N GLY A 253 -14.54 -3.71 25.49
CA GLY A 253 -15.63 -2.73 25.63
C GLY A 253 -15.15 -1.54 26.45
N ASN A 254 -14.18 -0.80 25.89
CA ASN A 254 -13.93 0.57 26.29
C ASN A 254 -13.92 1.46 25.04
N THR A 255 -14.53 2.63 25.14
CA THR A 255 -14.61 3.64 24.09
C THR A 255 -13.92 4.90 24.56
N ASP A 256 -12.72 5.19 24.04
CA ASP A 256 -12.06 6.47 24.25
C ASP A 256 -11.76 7.12 22.90
N THR A 257 -12.56 8.13 22.57
CA THR A 257 -12.30 9.03 21.45
C THR A 257 -11.23 10.03 21.85
N ASN A 258 -10.06 9.99 21.19
CA ASN A 258 -9.08 11.08 21.28
C ASN A 258 -8.87 11.73 19.92
N THR A 259 -9.69 12.74 19.62
CA THR A 259 -9.43 13.69 18.55
C THR A 259 -8.43 14.73 19.06
N ASN A 260 -7.17 14.66 18.64
CA ASN A 260 -6.28 15.82 18.75
C ASN A 260 -6.05 16.41 17.35
N THR A 261 -6.58 17.61 17.15
CA THR A 261 -6.41 18.41 15.94
C THR A 261 -5.62 19.65 16.33
N ASP A 262 -4.34 19.71 15.96
CA ASP A 262 -3.56 20.93 16.07
C ASP A 262 -2.69 21.10 14.82
N GLY A 263 -2.98 22.15 14.05
CA GLY A 263 -2.23 22.51 12.84
C GLY A 263 -1.33 23.69 13.14
N ASN A 264 -0.01 23.53 13.01
CA ASN A 264 0.94 24.62 13.13
C ASN A 264 1.52 25.00 11.76
N THR A 265 0.93 26.02 11.12
CA THR A 265 1.42 26.59 9.86
C THR A 265 1.95 28.00 10.07
N GLY A 266 3.27 28.10 10.22
CA GLY A 266 4.02 29.35 10.26
C GLY A 266 5.49 29.04 10.59
N GLY A 267 6.50 29.59 9.90
CA GLY A 267 6.46 30.64 8.89
C GLY A 267 7.58 31.63 9.19
N ASN A 268 8.80 31.34 8.73
CA ASN A 268 9.97 32.17 8.99
C ASN A 268 10.69 32.53 7.69
N THR A 269 10.50 33.77 7.24
CA THR A 269 11.26 34.37 6.15
C THR A 269 12.41 35.20 6.71
N ALA A 270 13.64 34.71 6.58
CA ALA A 270 14.86 35.43 6.95
C ALA A 270 15.86 35.39 5.78
N THR A 271 15.74 36.36 4.88
CA THR A 271 16.76 36.64 3.86
C THR A 271 17.66 37.76 4.36
N ASP A 272 18.93 37.47 4.67
CA ASP A 272 19.91 38.52 4.98
C ASP A 272 21.22 38.37 4.18
N THR A 273 21.37 39.33 3.27
CA THR A 273 22.58 39.99 2.76
C THR A 273 23.94 39.28 2.75
N ALA A 274 24.38 39.01 1.52
CA ALA A 274 25.75 38.98 0.96
C ALA A 274 27.00 39.12 1.87
N THR A 275 28.06 38.40 1.46
CA THR A 275 29.45 38.89 1.56
C THR A 275 30.19 38.59 0.26
N THR A 276 30.89 39.59 -0.27
CA THR A 276 31.77 39.48 -1.46
C THR A 276 33.21 39.71 -1.02
N SER A 277 34.14 38.84 -1.40
CA SER A 277 35.58 39.13 -1.42
C SER A 277 36.34 38.14 -2.32
N ASN A 278 37.40 38.67 -2.94
CA ASN A 278 38.38 38.05 -3.85
C ASN A 278 38.57 36.53 -3.78
#